data_AF-A0A1Y3EXU9-F1
#
_entry.id   AF-A0A1Y3EXU9-F1
#
_cell.length_a   1.000
_cell.length_b   1.000
_cell.length_c   1.000
_cell.angle_alpha   90.00
_cell.angle_beta   90.00
_cell.angle_gamma   90.00
#
_symmetry.space_group_name_H-M   'P 1'
#
loop_
_entity.id
_entity.type
_entity.pdbx_description
1 polymer ?
#
loop_
_entity_poly.entity_id
_entity_poly.type
_entity_poly.pdbx_seq_one_letter_code
_entity_poly.pdbx_strand_id
1 'polypeptide(L)'
;MIFQNSDVREHRNSTATTDPKSLRLIWIDCEMTGLDIDNDRLMEIACMVTEGDENLTIGPNIIIHQDDALLANMNEWCKTQHGKTGLTEAVQQSTVTEKVAEKQMLEFLSLHTSPGLCPLAGNSIGRDRQFIEKYMPDLAKHIHYRNVDVTTIAELCK
;
A
#
# COMPACT_ATOMS: atom_id res chain seq x y z
N MET A 1 -10.53 27.04 -27.27
CA MET A 1 -9.82 26.60 -28.47
C MET A 1 -10.16 25.14 -28.68
N ILE A 2 -11.05 24.90 -29.64
CA ILE A 2 -11.50 23.67 -30.31
C ILE A 2 -11.30 22.32 -29.58
N PHE A 3 -12.42 21.77 -29.09
CA PHE A 3 -12.63 20.33 -28.99
C PHE A 3 -12.67 19.75 -30.41
N GLN A 4 -11.74 18.85 -30.75
CA GLN A 4 -11.92 17.93 -31.88
C GLN A 4 -12.18 16.53 -31.33
N ASN A 5 -13.46 16.13 -31.39
CA ASN A 5 -13.83 14.74 -31.48
C ASN A 5 -13.41 14.25 -32.86
N SER A 6 -12.39 13.40 -32.89
CA SER A 6 -12.07 12.56 -34.05
C SER A 6 -11.35 11.32 -33.53
N ASP A 7 -12.06 10.19 -33.59
CA ASP A 7 -11.54 8.81 -33.67
C ASP A 7 -10.35 8.44 -32.79
N VAL A 8 -10.61 8.19 -31.51
CA VAL A 8 -9.76 7.32 -30.67
C VAL A 8 -10.53 6.04 -30.37
N ARG A 9 -10.97 5.35 -31.43
CA ARG A 9 -11.56 4.00 -31.35
C ARG A 9 -11.03 3.08 -32.44
N GLU A 10 -9.73 3.11 -32.69
CA GLU A 10 -9.08 2.05 -33.44
C GLU A 10 -7.59 2.09 -33.08
N HIS A 11 -7.01 0.93 -32.75
CA HIS A 11 -5.65 0.65 -32.21
C HIS A 11 -5.62 0.08 -30.78
N ARG A 12 -6.56 -0.83 -30.48
CA ARG A 12 -6.25 -1.95 -29.57
C ARG A 12 -6.58 -3.26 -30.28
N ASN A 13 -5.69 -3.69 -31.16
CA ASN A 13 -5.55 -5.10 -31.49
C ASN A 13 -4.07 -5.46 -31.48
N SER A 14 -3.61 -5.88 -30.31
CA SER A 14 -2.62 -6.91 -30.18
C SER A 14 -3.13 -7.85 -29.11
N THR A 15 -3.54 -9.05 -29.52
CA THR A 15 -3.71 -10.23 -28.67
C THR A 15 -2.35 -10.62 -28.09
N ALA A 16 -1.79 -9.78 -27.23
CA ALA A 16 -0.97 -10.27 -26.16
C ALA A 16 -1.98 -10.70 -25.10
N THR A 17 -2.00 -11.99 -24.74
CA THR A 17 -2.58 -12.42 -23.47
C THR A 17 -1.86 -11.63 -22.39
N THR A 18 -2.37 -10.46 -22.02
CA THR A 18 -1.96 -9.74 -20.82
C THR A 18 -2.16 -10.73 -19.70
N ASP A 19 -1.06 -11.07 -19.02
CA ASP A 19 -1.10 -11.89 -17.81
C ASP A 19 -2.28 -11.41 -16.96
N PRO A 20 -3.30 -12.25 -16.69
CA PRO A 20 -4.46 -11.83 -15.91
C PRO A 20 -4.07 -11.18 -14.58
N LYS A 21 -2.90 -11.56 -14.02
CA LYS A 21 -2.36 -10.92 -12.82
C LYS A 21 -2.02 -9.44 -13.02
N SER A 22 -1.69 -8.99 -14.23
CA SER A 22 -1.31 -7.60 -14.52
C SER A 22 -2.47 -6.61 -14.44
N LEU A 23 -3.71 -7.09 -14.32
CA LEU A 23 -4.92 -6.25 -14.20
C LEU A 23 -5.41 -6.12 -12.75
N ARG A 24 -4.74 -6.80 -11.80
CA ARG A 24 -5.12 -6.82 -10.38
C ARG A 24 -4.78 -5.51 -9.68
N LEU A 25 -5.49 -5.25 -8.58
CA LEU A 25 -5.19 -4.15 -7.65
C LEU A 25 -4.47 -4.68 -6.43
N ILE A 26 -3.43 -3.97 -5.98
CA ILE A 26 -2.73 -4.25 -4.73
C ILE A 26 -3.26 -3.29 -3.68
N TRP A 27 -4.05 -3.77 -2.75
CA TRP A 27 -4.55 -2.97 -1.64
C TRP A 27 -3.59 -3.07 -0.47
N ILE A 28 -3.16 -1.93 0.05
CA ILE A 28 -2.31 -1.85 1.24
C ILE A 28 -2.88 -0.80 2.18
N ASP A 29 -2.73 -1.07 3.46
CA ASP A 29 -3.00 -0.15 4.56
C ASP A 29 -1.80 -0.21 5.52
N CYS A 30 -1.26 0.95 5.91
CA CYS A 30 -0.16 1.03 6.86
C CYS A 30 -0.57 1.81 8.10
N GLU A 31 -0.04 1.40 9.24
CA GLU A 31 -0.04 2.24 10.45
C GLU A 31 1.38 2.74 10.70
N MET A 32 1.49 4.01 11.11
CA MET A 32 2.77 4.69 11.31
C MET A 32 2.83 5.38 12.67
N THR A 33 4.04 5.67 13.14
CA THR A 33 4.27 6.46 14.36
C THR A 33 3.80 7.93 14.21
N GLY A 34 3.60 8.37 12.98
CA GLY A 34 3.15 9.70 12.59
C GLY A 34 3.16 9.87 11.08
N LEU A 35 3.16 11.12 10.60
CA LEU A 35 3.04 11.46 9.18
C LEU A 35 4.29 12.13 8.61
N ASP A 36 5.35 12.32 9.40
CA ASP A 36 6.62 12.87 8.94
C ASP A 36 7.51 11.74 8.38
N ILE A 37 7.66 11.70 7.06
CA ILE A 37 8.46 10.67 6.38
C ILE A 37 9.89 10.61 6.89
N ASP A 38 10.45 11.72 7.40
CA ASP A 38 11.84 11.77 7.85
C ASP A 38 12.07 11.28 9.27
N ASN A 39 11.05 11.32 10.10
CA ASN A 39 11.16 11.02 11.53
C ASN A 39 10.28 9.85 11.98
N ASP A 40 9.21 9.55 11.25
CA ASP A 40 8.26 8.49 11.57
C ASP A 40 8.56 7.18 10.82
N ARG A 41 8.05 6.07 11.36
CA ARG A 41 8.29 4.71 10.87
C ARG A 41 7.01 3.89 10.76
N LEU A 42 7.08 2.81 9.97
CA LEU A 42 6.00 1.83 9.81
C LEU A 42 5.85 0.96 11.07
N MET A 43 4.62 0.84 11.56
CA MET A 43 4.24 0.04 12.72
C MET A 43 3.45 -1.22 12.32
N GLU A 44 2.63 -1.13 11.28
CA GLU A 44 1.86 -2.24 10.72
C GLU A 44 1.77 -2.07 9.21
N ILE A 45 1.76 -3.20 8.49
CA ILE A 45 1.42 -3.22 7.07
C ILE A 45 0.52 -4.43 6.79
N ALA A 46 -0.61 -4.17 6.15
CA ALA A 46 -1.55 -5.19 5.71
C ALA A 46 -1.72 -5.14 4.19
N CYS A 47 -1.96 -6.30 3.58
CA CYS A 47 -2.15 -6.39 2.13
C CYS A 47 -3.28 -7.31 1.73
N MET A 48 -3.92 -6.97 0.61
CA MET A 48 -4.79 -7.87 -0.13
C MET A 48 -4.75 -7.58 -1.63
N VAL A 49 -5.15 -8.55 -2.44
CA VAL A 49 -5.19 -8.43 -3.91
C VAL A 49 -6.59 -8.72 -4.41
N THR A 50 -7.10 -7.91 -5.34
CA THR A 50 -8.38 -8.13 -6.02
C THR A 50 -8.21 -8.21 -7.53
N GLU A 51 -9.10 -8.94 -8.21
CA GLU A 51 -9.08 -9.12 -9.67
C GLU A 51 -9.93 -8.08 -10.43
N GLY A 52 -10.33 -7.01 -9.77
CA GLY A 52 -11.30 -6.04 -10.29
C GLY A 52 -12.76 -6.50 -10.19
N ASP A 53 -12.98 -7.68 -9.62
CA ASP A 53 -14.27 -8.25 -9.24
C ASP A 53 -14.34 -8.45 -7.71
N GLU A 54 -15.36 -9.18 -7.22
CA GLU A 54 -15.56 -9.45 -5.80
C GLU A 54 -14.58 -10.49 -5.23
N ASN A 55 -13.67 -11.07 -6.03
CA ASN A 55 -12.72 -12.06 -5.55
C ASN A 55 -11.53 -11.39 -4.84
N LEU A 56 -11.45 -11.66 -3.55
CA LEU A 56 -10.42 -11.16 -2.65
C LEU A 56 -9.43 -12.25 -2.28
N THR A 57 -8.13 -11.97 -2.45
CA THR A 57 -7.07 -12.75 -1.82
C THR A 57 -6.47 -11.95 -0.67
N ILE A 58 -6.65 -12.44 0.56
CA ILE A 58 -6.07 -11.83 1.77
C ILE A 58 -4.58 -12.17 1.83
N GLY A 59 -3.76 -11.14 2.02
CA GLY A 59 -2.32 -11.25 2.19
C GLY A 59 -1.89 -11.16 3.65
N PRO A 60 -0.59 -10.91 3.89
CA PRO A 60 -0.06 -10.74 5.23
C PRO A 60 -0.69 -9.54 5.95
N ASN A 61 -0.86 -9.66 7.26
CA ASN A 61 -0.91 -8.54 8.19
C ASN A 61 0.28 -8.66 9.14
N ILE A 62 1.18 -7.66 9.13
CA ILE A 62 2.49 -7.74 9.77
C ILE A 62 2.67 -6.55 10.71
N ILE A 63 2.83 -6.85 12.00
CA ILE A 63 3.27 -5.87 13.01
C ILE A 63 4.79 -5.75 12.96
N ILE A 64 5.28 -4.53 12.77
CA ILE A 64 6.70 -4.21 12.58
C ILE A 64 7.25 -3.62 13.86
N HIS A 65 8.35 -4.17 14.35
CA HIS A 65 9.03 -3.70 15.55
C HIS A 65 9.60 -2.29 15.36
N GLN A 66 9.46 -1.45 16.39
CA GLN A 66 10.08 -0.14 16.51
C GLN A 66 10.57 0.08 17.95
N ASP A 67 11.65 0.85 18.10
CA ASP A 67 12.25 1.12 19.41
C ASP A 67 11.32 1.92 20.33
N ASP A 68 11.36 1.62 21.64
CA ASP A 68 10.56 2.32 22.66
C ASP A 68 10.76 3.84 22.65
N ALA A 69 11.98 4.30 22.35
CA ALA A 69 12.29 5.73 22.27
C ALA A 69 11.53 6.41 21.12
N LEU A 70 11.33 5.72 19.99
CA LEU A 70 10.54 6.24 18.87
C LEU A 70 9.06 6.28 19.25
N LEU A 71 8.54 5.19 19.82
CA LEU A 71 7.15 5.10 20.25
C LEU A 71 6.79 6.17 21.30
N ALA A 72 7.70 6.44 22.23
CA ALA A 72 7.55 7.48 23.24
C ALA A 72 7.50 8.90 22.64
N ASN A 73 8.09 9.10 21.46
CA ASN A 73 8.13 10.39 20.76
C ASN A 73 6.95 10.61 19.79
N MET A 74 6.05 9.63 19.64
CA MET A 74 4.80 9.84 18.90
C MET A 74 4.00 11.02 19.45
N ASN A 75 3.25 11.69 18.58
CA ASN A 75 2.31 12.73 19.00
C ASN A 75 1.16 12.12 19.85
N GLU A 76 0.45 12.98 20.59
CA GLU A 76 -0.60 12.52 21.53
C GLU A 76 -1.76 11.79 20.84
N TRP A 77 -2.09 12.15 19.61
CA TRP A 77 -3.13 11.48 18.85
C TRP A 77 -2.71 10.04 18.51
N CYS A 78 -1.50 9.85 17.98
CA CYS A 78 -0.93 8.53 17.66
C CYS A 78 -0.81 7.66 18.91
N LYS A 79 -0.29 8.19 20.02
CA LYS A 79 -0.21 7.47 21.30
C LYS A 79 -1.58 6.99 21.78
N THR A 80 -2.58 7.85 21.70
CA THR A 80 -3.94 7.53 22.12
C THR A 80 -4.57 6.49 21.21
N GLN A 81 -4.44 6.66 19.89
CA GLN A 81 -5.05 5.77 18.91
C GLN A 81 -4.42 4.38 18.96
N HIS A 82 -3.10 4.29 18.84
CA HIS A 82 -2.36 3.02 18.83
C HIS A 82 -2.35 2.33 20.18
N GLY A 83 -2.45 3.09 21.28
CA GLY A 83 -2.67 2.55 22.61
C GLY A 83 -4.05 1.90 22.77
N LYS A 84 -5.11 2.49 22.19
CA LYS A 84 -6.48 1.94 22.25
C LYS A 84 -6.64 0.67 21.42
N THR A 85 -5.97 0.58 20.27
CA THR A 85 -6.02 -0.61 19.40
C THR A 85 -5.14 -1.76 19.92
N GLY A 86 -4.23 -1.48 20.86
CA GLY A 86 -3.21 -2.42 21.32
C GLY A 86 -2.00 -2.51 20.40
N LEU A 87 -1.96 -1.71 19.32
CA LEU A 87 -0.87 -1.73 18.34
C LEU A 87 0.48 -1.35 18.97
N THR A 88 0.50 -0.36 19.87
CA THR A 88 1.75 0.04 20.53
C THR A 88 2.40 -1.13 21.28
N GLU A 89 1.62 -1.90 22.03
CA GLU A 89 2.11 -3.07 22.76
C GLU A 89 2.55 -4.18 21.80
N ALA A 90 1.77 -4.43 20.74
CA ALA A 90 2.12 -5.43 19.73
C ALA A 90 3.44 -5.08 19.00
N VAL A 91 3.68 -3.80 18.71
CA VAL A 91 4.94 -3.32 18.10
C VAL A 91 6.13 -3.54 19.02
N GLN A 92 5.99 -3.24 20.32
CA GLN A 92 7.04 -3.48 21.31
C GLN A 92 7.41 -4.97 21.42
N GLN A 93 6.41 -5.86 21.30
CA GLN A 93 6.59 -7.31 21.37
C GLN A 93 7.02 -7.94 20.03
N SER A 94 6.84 -7.22 18.91
CA SER A 94 7.23 -7.72 17.60
C SER A 94 8.74 -7.89 17.51
N THR A 95 9.15 -8.88 16.71
CA THR A 95 10.56 -9.12 16.34
C THR A 95 10.78 -8.93 14.84
N VAL A 96 9.75 -8.53 14.10
CA VAL A 96 9.79 -8.36 12.65
C VAL A 96 10.34 -6.98 12.32
N THR A 97 11.44 -6.94 11.56
CA THR A 97 11.99 -5.68 11.03
C THR A 97 11.28 -5.30 9.73
N GLU A 98 11.33 -4.02 9.34
CA GLU A 98 10.78 -3.54 8.06
C GLU A 98 11.28 -4.37 6.87
N LYS A 99 12.57 -4.75 6.86
CA LYS A 99 13.14 -5.60 5.80
C LYS A 99 12.53 -7.00 5.76
N VAL A 100 12.22 -7.58 6.92
CA VAL A 100 11.56 -8.89 6.99
C VAL A 100 10.10 -8.77 6.54
N ALA A 101 9.41 -7.71 6.95
CA ALA A 101 8.05 -7.43 6.49
C ALA A 101 7.99 -7.21 4.98
N GLU A 102 8.90 -6.40 4.42
CA GLU A 102 9.04 -6.19 2.98
C GLU A 102 9.21 -7.50 2.21
N LYS A 103 10.07 -8.38 2.71
CA LYS A 103 10.28 -9.71 2.10
C LYS A 103 8.99 -10.54 2.11
N GLN A 104 8.27 -10.60 3.23
CA GLN A 104 7.02 -11.36 3.33
C GLN A 104 5.94 -10.80 2.39
N MET A 105 5.86 -9.47 2.26
CA MET A 105 4.96 -8.79 1.33
C MET A 105 5.30 -9.14 -0.12
N LEU A 106 6.58 -9.11 -0.49
CA LEU A 106 7.05 -9.50 -1.83
C LEU A 106 6.81 -10.98 -2.13
N GLU A 107 7.03 -11.87 -1.17
CA GLU A 107 6.74 -13.30 -1.31
C GLU A 107 5.27 -13.52 -1.66
N PHE A 108 4.35 -12.91 -0.91
CA PHE A 108 2.92 -12.94 -1.22
C PHE A 108 2.63 -12.33 -2.60
N LEU A 109 3.04 -11.09 -2.85
CA LEU A 109 2.71 -10.40 -4.09
C LEU A 109 3.28 -11.08 -5.33
N SER A 110 4.45 -11.72 -5.26
CA SER A 110 5.03 -12.46 -6.39
C SER A 110 4.14 -13.64 -6.85
N LEU A 111 3.34 -14.21 -5.95
CA LEU A 111 2.38 -15.26 -6.28
C LEU A 111 1.14 -14.70 -6.98
N HIS A 112 0.79 -13.43 -6.71
CA HIS A 112 -0.49 -12.85 -7.10
C HIS A 112 -0.40 -11.73 -8.13
N THR A 113 0.73 -11.07 -8.35
CA THR A 113 0.84 -9.92 -9.24
C THR A 113 2.13 -9.96 -10.06
N SER A 114 2.06 -9.42 -11.27
CA SER A 114 3.24 -9.24 -12.10
C SER A 114 4.01 -7.99 -11.65
N PRO A 115 5.35 -8.08 -11.44
CA PRO A 115 6.15 -6.96 -10.96
C PRO A 115 6.00 -5.71 -11.84
N GLY A 116 5.75 -4.58 -11.20
CA GLY A 116 5.69 -3.26 -11.82
C GLY A 116 4.43 -2.98 -12.64
N LEU A 117 3.45 -3.90 -12.67
CA LEU A 117 2.25 -3.74 -13.50
C LEU A 117 0.98 -3.35 -12.73
N CYS A 118 0.85 -3.81 -11.49
CA CYS A 118 -0.34 -3.59 -10.68
C CYS A 118 -0.26 -2.29 -9.86
N PRO A 119 -1.27 -1.40 -9.91
CA PRO A 119 -1.28 -0.17 -9.14
C PRO A 119 -1.54 -0.41 -7.65
N LEU A 120 -1.09 0.53 -6.83
CA LEU A 120 -1.41 0.59 -5.40
C LEU A 120 -2.82 1.11 -5.21
N ALA A 121 -3.62 0.48 -4.36
CA ALA A 121 -4.99 0.85 -4.05
C ALA A 121 -5.18 1.03 -2.54
N GLY A 122 -6.07 1.96 -2.16
CA GLY A 122 -6.41 2.20 -0.76
C GLY A 122 -7.09 3.56 -0.57
N ASN A 123 -7.29 3.93 0.69
CA ASN A 123 -7.88 5.21 1.09
C ASN A 123 -6.77 6.18 1.46
N SER A 124 -6.72 7.35 0.81
CA SER A 124 -5.68 8.36 1.07
C SER A 124 -4.26 7.80 0.91
N ILE A 125 -4.14 6.85 -0.01
CA ILE A 125 -3.02 5.91 -0.17
C ILE A 125 -1.69 6.57 -0.55
N GLY A 126 -1.73 7.85 -0.91
CA GLY A 126 -0.55 8.64 -1.20
C GLY A 126 0.43 8.71 -0.03
N ARG A 127 -0.06 8.67 1.22
CA ARG A 127 0.84 8.70 2.39
C ARG A 127 1.55 7.35 2.57
N ASP A 128 0.81 6.25 2.55
CA ASP A 128 1.37 4.90 2.62
C ASP A 128 2.42 4.68 1.53
N ARG A 129 2.12 5.10 0.30
CA ARG A 129 3.05 5.07 -0.84
C ARG A 129 4.41 5.66 -0.48
N GLN A 130 4.43 6.81 0.19
CA GLN A 130 5.67 7.51 0.51
C GLN A 130 6.47 6.79 1.60
N PHE A 131 5.81 6.17 2.57
CA PHE A 131 6.48 5.32 3.55
C PHE A 131 7.02 4.04 2.90
N ILE A 132 6.25 3.39 2.03
CA ILE A 132 6.66 2.21 1.28
C ILE A 132 7.88 2.54 0.40
N GLU A 133 7.86 3.65 -0.35
CA GLU A 133 8.99 4.08 -1.18
C GLU A 133 10.27 4.32 -0.38
N LYS A 134 10.16 4.83 0.85
CA LYS A 134 11.32 5.10 1.70
C LYS A 134 11.83 3.87 2.45
N TYR A 135 10.94 3.11 3.06
CA TYR A 135 11.28 2.06 4.03
C TYR A 135 11.18 0.64 3.46
N MET A 136 10.48 0.47 2.34
CA MET A 136 10.33 -0.81 1.62
C MET A 136 10.52 -0.61 0.10
N PRO A 137 11.72 -0.18 -0.34
CA PRO A 137 11.97 0.23 -1.72
C PRO A 137 11.85 -0.90 -2.75
N ASP A 138 12.07 -2.16 -2.38
CA ASP A 138 11.90 -3.29 -3.28
C ASP A 138 10.42 -3.65 -3.44
N LEU A 139 9.62 -3.53 -2.36
CA LEU A 139 8.16 -3.57 -2.45
C LEU A 139 7.63 -2.44 -3.36
N ALA A 140 8.14 -1.21 -3.19
CA ALA A 140 7.76 -0.08 -4.01
C ALA A 140 8.03 -0.30 -5.51
N LYS A 141 9.14 -0.95 -5.87
CA LYS A 141 9.47 -1.31 -7.28
C LYS A 141 8.54 -2.37 -7.85
N HIS A 142 8.04 -3.29 -7.01
CA HIS A 142 7.08 -4.31 -7.44
C HIS A 142 5.71 -3.69 -7.76
N ILE A 143 5.38 -2.54 -7.17
CA ILE A 143 4.10 -1.87 -7.35
C ILE A 143 4.21 -0.81 -8.46
N HIS A 144 3.26 -0.80 -9.40
CA HIS A 144 3.23 0.20 -10.47
C HIS A 144 3.12 1.62 -9.90
N TYR A 145 3.68 2.63 -10.57
CA TYR A 145 3.74 4.02 -10.09
C TYR A 145 2.38 4.73 -9.88
N ARG A 146 1.28 4.10 -10.32
CA ARG A 146 -0.07 4.69 -10.27
C ARG A 146 -0.76 4.25 -8.99
N ASN A 147 -1.63 5.13 -8.50
CA ASN A 147 -2.48 4.87 -7.36
C ASN A 147 -3.95 4.84 -7.79
N VAL A 148 -4.72 3.97 -7.16
CA VAL A 148 -6.19 3.96 -7.15
C VAL A 148 -6.63 4.40 -5.76
N ASP A 149 -6.84 5.70 -5.60
CA ASP A 149 -7.20 6.30 -4.31
C ASP A 149 -8.72 6.48 -4.21
N VAL A 150 -9.35 5.67 -3.36
CA VAL A 150 -10.82 5.72 -3.19
C VAL A 150 -11.29 7.02 -2.54
N THR A 151 -10.41 7.75 -1.84
CA THR A 151 -10.73 9.08 -1.30
C THR A 151 -10.95 10.07 -2.41
N THR A 152 -10.22 9.95 -3.53
CA THR A 152 -10.47 10.81 -4.71
C THR A 152 -11.91 10.64 -5.21
N ILE A 153 -12.42 9.41 -5.28
CA ILE A 153 -13.80 9.14 -5.69
C ILE A 153 -14.77 9.69 -4.64
N ALA A 154 -14.52 9.45 -3.35
CA ALA A 154 -15.36 9.94 -2.27
C ALA A 154 -15.50 11.48 -2.28
N GLU A 155 -14.40 12.21 -2.51
CA GLU A 155 -14.42 13.67 -2.61
C GLU A 155 -15.17 14.18 -3.85
N LEU A 156 -15.10 13.48 -4.98
CA LEU A 156 -15.83 13.85 -6.21
C LEU A 156 -17.34 13.58 -6.11
N CYS A 157 -17.76 12.70 -5.20
CA CYS A 157 -19.16 12.37 -4.96
C CYS A 157 -19.86 13.29 -3.95
N LYS A 158 -19.15 14.23 -3.32
CA LYS A 158 -19.73 15.24 -2.41
C LYS A 158 -20.50 16.32 -3.17
#